data_AF-A0A9Q9MEF2-F1
#
_entry.id   AF-A0A9Q9MEF2-F1
#
_cell.length_a   1.000
_cell.length_b   1.000
_cell.length_c   1.000
_cell.angle_alpha   90.00
_cell.angle_beta   90.00
_cell.angle_gamma   90.00
#
_symmetry.space_group_name_H-M   'P 1'
#
loop_
_entity.id
_entity.type
_entity.pdbx_description
1 polymer ?
#
loop_
_entity_poly.entity_id
_entity_poly.type
_entity_poly.pdbx_seq_one_letter_code
_entity_poly.pdbx_strand_id
1 'polypeptide(L)'
;MDQPDGGVAYRTATARTLDWVDGAIETTDQTQLPHRHHRLRITTVDELIDAIQRLAIRGAPALGIAGALGVALSAHRHHDGDYPRAVHDDARRLAAARPTAVNLERGIQAALLRVPDGPDAVLRHALAHADADRGTNRAAAVRAAELITAICPDRPLRILTHCHTGRLATGGRGTALEAVIELAGSGRIESVLATETRPLLQGARLTTWELHTAGVPHRLCVDSAAPAALAAGMVDCVVVGADRVAANGDVANKIGTYALAVAAARHGVPFVVVAPESTVDRYTPDGRGIVIEQRPAHEVTSVAGVPVAAPGTTAFNPAFDVTPTGLITAVVTEDAVLPGGRPAPARADLAGRIRRAVTTVPGFPDPSTVFQDLRGVYATPGLLAEAAAAVAAEFAGDFDHVVAVEARGFPLGTAVALAARRPLVLARKAGRLPGPVASAGYDLEYRSDTVELQRDALPPGARALIVDDILATGGTFGAVAGLVAGQGAAVAGFAALLAIPGLAGAERLAPARVALVAGSGA
;
A
#
# COMPACT_ATOMS: atom_id res chain seq x y z
N MET A 1 -1.43 20.44 -31.70
CA MET A 1 -1.68 19.25 -30.87
C MET A 1 -3.15 18.93 -31.09
N ASP A 2 -3.43 18.23 -32.19
CA ASP A 2 -4.79 17.86 -32.55
C ASP A 2 -5.36 16.99 -31.44
N GLN A 3 -6.54 17.37 -30.95
CA GLN A 3 -7.33 16.51 -30.09
C GLN A 3 -7.61 15.21 -30.87
N PRO A 4 -7.34 14.02 -30.32
CA PRO A 4 -7.97 12.84 -30.88
C PRO A 4 -9.47 13.05 -30.71
N ASP A 5 -10.17 12.96 -31.84
CA ASP A 5 -11.61 13.07 -31.96
C ASP A 5 -12.36 12.44 -30.78
N GLY A 6 -13.44 13.13 -30.40
CA GLY A 6 -14.20 12.94 -29.18
C GLY A 6 -14.32 11.50 -28.70
N GLY A 7 -14.04 11.33 -27.41
CA GLY A 7 -14.48 10.19 -26.61
C GLY A 7 -14.38 8.87 -27.34
N VAL A 8 -13.15 8.36 -27.51
CA VAL A 8 -12.96 6.91 -27.55
C VAL A 8 -13.42 6.44 -26.17
N ALA A 9 -14.73 6.25 -26.03
CA ALA A 9 -15.34 5.57 -24.92
C ALA A 9 -14.46 4.35 -24.65
N TYR A 10 -14.24 4.06 -23.37
CA TYR A 10 -13.67 2.82 -22.87
C TYR A 10 -14.54 1.64 -23.37
N ARG A 11 -14.56 1.39 -24.68
CA ARG A 11 -15.10 0.26 -25.41
C ARG A 11 -14.04 -0.81 -25.24
N THR A 12 -14.21 -1.84 -24.44
CA THR A 12 -15.28 -2.25 -23.55
C THR A 12 -14.56 -2.99 -22.43
N ALA A 13 -15.17 -3.07 -21.25
CA ALA A 13 -14.80 -4.03 -20.20
C ALA A 13 -14.70 -5.49 -20.72
N THR A 14 -15.10 -5.77 -21.96
CA THR A 14 -15.15 -7.08 -22.61
C THR A 14 -14.01 -7.36 -23.61
N ALA A 15 -13.19 -6.38 -24.00
CA ALA A 15 -12.20 -6.58 -25.08
C ALA A 15 -10.88 -7.21 -24.61
N ARG A 16 -10.42 -8.25 -25.32
CA ARG A 16 -9.14 -8.93 -25.07
C ARG A 16 -7.95 -8.05 -25.41
N THR A 17 -6.81 -8.29 -24.76
CA THR A 17 -5.54 -7.62 -25.08
C THR A 17 -4.92 -8.17 -26.36
N LEU A 18 -5.00 -9.48 -26.53
CA LEU A 18 -4.70 -10.17 -27.78
C LEU A 18 -5.97 -10.90 -28.20
N ASP A 19 -6.44 -10.61 -29.40
CA ASP A 19 -7.64 -11.23 -29.96
C ASP A 19 -7.35 -11.87 -31.31
N TRP A 20 -8.24 -12.75 -31.76
CA TRP A 20 -8.15 -13.39 -33.07
C TRP A 20 -9.20 -12.82 -34.01
N VAL A 21 -8.75 -12.15 -35.08
CA VAL A 21 -9.63 -11.47 -36.05
C VAL A 21 -9.21 -11.84 -37.46
N ASP A 22 -10.09 -12.52 -38.18
CA ASP A 22 -9.91 -12.88 -39.60
C ASP A 22 -8.56 -13.54 -39.89
N GLY A 23 -8.20 -14.57 -39.10
CA GLY A 23 -6.96 -15.34 -39.30
C GLY A 23 -5.68 -14.67 -38.79
N ALA A 24 -5.80 -13.57 -38.03
CA ALA A 24 -4.65 -12.84 -37.49
C ALA A 24 -4.81 -12.55 -35.99
N ILE A 25 -3.69 -12.36 -35.32
CA ILE A 25 -3.64 -11.85 -33.94
C ILE A 25 -3.69 -10.33 -33.99
N GLU A 26 -4.65 -9.71 -33.30
CA GLU A 26 -4.71 -8.27 -33.14
C GLU A 26 -4.38 -7.85 -31.71
N THR A 27 -3.51 -6.85 -31.56
CA THR A 27 -3.12 -6.31 -30.25
C THR A 27 -2.64 -4.86 -30.35
N THR A 28 -2.46 -4.18 -29.22
CA THR A 28 -1.91 -2.82 -29.19
C THR A 28 -0.39 -2.86 -29.16
N ASP A 29 0.27 -2.05 -29.99
CA ASP A 29 1.71 -1.84 -29.91
C ASP A 29 2.06 -1.00 -28.67
N GLN A 30 2.45 -1.66 -27.58
CA GLN A 30 2.80 -0.98 -26.34
C GLN A 30 4.05 -0.09 -26.47
N THR A 31 4.88 -0.27 -27.49
CA THR A 31 6.08 0.57 -27.69
C THR A 31 5.73 1.98 -28.14
N GLN A 32 4.59 2.16 -28.80
CA GLN A 32 4.14 3.44 -29.36
C GLN A 32 3.36 4.29 -28.36
N LEU A 33 2.95 3.69 -27.24
CA LEU A 33 2.30 4.40 -26.14
C LEU A 33 3.30 5.26 -25.35
N PRO A 34 2.89 6.45 -24.89
CA PRO A 34 1.52 7.00 -24.94
C PRO A 34 1.20 7.83 -26.20
N HIS A 35 2.17 8.04 -27.09
CA HIS A 35 2.05 9.01 -28.19
C HIS A 35 1.09 8.58 -29.30
N ARG A 36 1.04 7.28 -29.59
CA ARG A 36 0.20 6.75 -30.66
C ARG A 36 -0.43 5.43 -30.24
N HIS A 37 -1.75 5.36 -30.30
CA HIS A 37 -2.47 4.09 -30.19
C HIS A 37 -2.46 3.38 -31.55
N HIS A 38 -1.48 2.50 -31.76
CA HIS A 38 -1.36 1.69 -32.97
C HIS A 38 -1.75 0.23 -32.69
N ARG A 39 -2.63 -0.34 -33.52
CA ARG A 39 -2.95 -1.76 -33.48
C ARG A 39 -2.04 -2.54 -34.43
N LEU A 40 -1.44 -3.59 -33.92
CA LEU A 40 -0.73 -4.59 -34.71
C LEU A 40 -1.73 -5.63 -35.22
N ARG A 41 -1.53 -6.05 -36.47
CA ARG A 41 -2.17 -7.21 -37.07
C ARG A 41 -1.06 -8.19 -37.44
N ILE A 42 -0.97 -9.28 -36.69
CA ILE A 42 0.11 -10.26 -36.75
C ILE A 42 -0.43 -11.51 -37.45
N THR A 43 0.16 -11.81 -38.60
CA THR A 43 -0.25 -12.88 -39.52
C THR A 43 0.78 -14.00 -39.63
N THR A 44 1.99 -13.80 -39.10
CA THR A 44 3.06 -14.81 -39.06
C THR A 44 3.64 -14.98 -37.66
N VAL A 45 4.26 -16.14 -37.42
CA VAL A 45 5.01 -16.41 -36.17
C VAL A 45 6.22 -15.47 -36.05
N ASP A 46 6.86 -15.11 -37.17
CA ASP A 46 7.98 -14.17 -37.19
C ASP A 46 7.58 -12.76 -36.74
N GLU A 47 6.44 -12.25 -37.20
CA GLU A 47 5.87 -10.99 -36.73
C GLU A 47 5.53 -11.03 -35.23
N LEU A 48 5.07 -12.17 -34.72
CA LEU A 48 4.80 -12.35 -33.29
C LEU A 48 6.08 -12.34 -32.46
N ILE A 49 7.13 -13.02 -32.93
CA ILE A 49 8.46 -13.04 -32.31
C ILE A 49 9.02 -11.62 -32.22
N ASP A 50 8.98 -10.87 -33.32
CA ASP A 50 9.41 -9.46 -33.35
C ASP A 50 8.65 -8.63 -32.29
N ALA A 51 7.31 -8.72 -32.30
CA ALA A 51 6.46 -7.99 -31.37
C ALA A 51 6.79 -8.29 -29.89
N ILE A 52 7.11 -9.54 -29.57
CA ILE A 52 7.51 -9.96 -28.22
C ILE A 52 8.91 -9.43 -27.87
N GLN A 53 9.88 -9.52 -28.79
CA GLN A 53 11.28 -9.13 -28.56
C GLN A 53 11.43 -7.62 -28.36
N ARG A 54 10.75 -6.82 -29.18
CA ARG A 54 10.77 -5.35 -29.05
C ARG A 54 9.84 -4.81 -27.95
N LEU A 55 9.20 -5.70 -27.18
CA LEU A 55 8.29 -5.38 -26.07
C LEU A 55 6.99 -4.68 -26.50
N ALA A 56 6.54 -4.87 -27.75
CA ALA A 56 5.21 -4.46 -28.16
C ALA A 56 4.12 -5.30 -27.46
N ILE A 57 4.44 -6.55 -27.14
CA ILE A 57 3.65 -7.43 -26.28
C ILE A 57 4.47 -7.74 -25.04
N ARG A 58 3.94 -7.40 -23.86
CA ARG A 58 4.58 -7.61 -22.56
C ARG A 58 3.55 -7.79 -21.44
N GLY A 59 4.03 -8.29 -20.30
CA GLY A 59 3.20 -8.74 -19.19
C GLY A 59 3.13 -10.26 -19.19
N ALA A 60 3.38 -10.88 -18.03
CA ALA A 60 3.48 -12.34 -17.94
C ALA A 60 2.22 -13.04 -18.49
N PRO A 61 0.99 -12.66 -18.10
CA PRO A 61 -0.19 -13.30 -18.66
C PRO A 61 -0.41 -13.01 -20.15
N ALA A 62 -0.19 -11.77 -20.61
CA ALA A 62 -0.28 -11.44 -22.03
C ALA A 62 0.71 -12.26 -22.89
N LEU A 63 1.92 -12.53 -22.40
CA LEU A 63 2.89 -13.39 -23.08
C LEU A 63 2.45 -14.86 -23.16
N GLY A 64 1.78 -15.38 -22.13
CA GLY A 64 1.21 -16.73 -22.19
C GLY A 64 0.09 -16.87 -23.22
N ILE A 65 -0.77 -15.86 -23.32
CA ILE A 65 -1.82 -15.79 -24.34
C ILE A 65 -1.21 -15.65 -25.73
N ALA A 66 -0.18 -14.80 -25.88
CA ALA A 66 0.58 -14.66 -27.13
C ALA A 66 1.19 -15.99 -27.57
N GLY A 67 1.77 -16.75 -26.64
CA GLY A 67 2.28 -18.10 -26.89
C GLY A 67 1.22 -19.04 -27.45
N ALA A 68 0.07 -19.13 -26.79
CA ALA A 68 -1.02 -19.99 -27.23
C ALA A 68 -1.60 -19.58 -28.60
N LEU A 69 -1.80 -18.27 -28.82
CA LEU A 69 -2.25 -17.73 -30.10
C LEU A 69 -1.20 -17.91 -31.21
N GLY A 70 0.10 -17.88 -30.89
CA GLY A 70 1.17 -18.16 -31.84
C GLY A 70 1.15 -19.59 -32.36
N VAL A 71 0.86 -20.57 -31.49
CA VAL A 71 0.64 -21.97 -31.90
C VAL A 71 -0.62 -22.07 -32.77
N ALA A 72 -1.72 -21.38 -32.40
CA ALA A 72 -2.93 -21.33 -33.23
C ALA A 72 -2.68 -20.73 -34.61
N LEU A 73 -1.91 -19.64 -34.68
CA LEU A 73 -1.49 -18.97 -35.91
C LEU A 73 -0.68 -19.90 -36.81
N SER A 74 0.29 -20.62 -36.24
CA SER A 74 1.08 -21.62 -36.98
C SER A 74 0.19 -22.76 -37.50
N ALA A 75 -0.72 -23.30 -36.66
CA ALA A 75 -1.59 -24.41 -37.06
C ALA A 75 -2.54 -24.06 -38.21
N HIS A 76 -3.10 -22.84 -38.22
CA HIS A 76 -3.96 -22.37 -39.32
C HIS A 76 -3.18 -22.13 -40.61
N ARG A 77 -1.89 -21.80 -40.53
CA ARG A 77 -1.05 -21.57 -41.70
C ARG A 77 -0.53 -22.85 -42.33
N HIS A 78 -0.22 -23.87 -41.53
CA HIS A 78 0.40 -25.10 -42.02
C HIS A 78 -0.60 -26.25 -42.29
N HIS A 79 -1.90 -25.99 -42.40
CA HIS A 79 -2.98 -27.01 -42.35
C HIS A 79 -2.94 -28.17 -43.39
N ASP A 80 -2.00 -28.15 -44.33
CA ASP A 80 -1.76 -29.22 -45.30
C ASP A 80 -0.45 -29.98 -44.99
N GLY A 81 -0.46 -31.33 -45.04
CA GLY A 81 0.73 -32.17 -44.86
C GLY A 81 1.08 -32.53 -43.39
N ASP A 82 2.37 -32.71 -43.07
CA ASP A 82 2.88 -32.95 -41.69
C ASP A 82 2.94 -31.64 -40.90
N TYR A 83 1.79 -30.98 -40.77
CA TYR A 83 1.65 -29.72 -40.05
C TYR A 83 2.05 -29.80 -38.57
N PRO A 84 1.89 -30.93 -37.84
CA PRO A 84 2.35 -30.99 -36.46
C PRO A 84 3.84 -30.69 -36.34
N ARG A 85 4.67 -31.22 -37.25
CA ARG A 85 6.11 -30.93 -37.23
C ARG A 85 6.41 -29.43 -37.43
N ALA A 86 5.77 -28.80 -38.41
CA ALA A 86 5.96 -27.37 -38.68
C ALA A 86 5.52 -26.50 -37.48
N VAL A 87 4.40 -26.85 -36.84
CA VAL A 87 3.92 -26.17 -35.62
C VAL A 87 4.89 -26.31 -34.46
N HIS A 88 5.50 -27.49 -34.27
CA HIS A 88 6.51 -27.68 -33.23
C HIS A 88 7.80 -26.89 -33.51
N ASP A 89 8.21 -26.77 -34.77
CA ASP A 89 9.37 -25.95 -35.16
C ASP A 89 9.13 -24.47 -34.87
N ASP A 90 7.95 -23.95 -35.24
CA ASP A 90 7.54 -22.58 -34.94
C ASP A 90 7.38 -22.33 -33.43
N ALA A 91 6.82 -23.28 -32.68
CA ALA A 91 6.71 -23.21 -31.23
C ALA A 91 8.08 -23.11 -30.54
N ARG A 92 9.08 -23.86 -31.02
CA ARG A 92 10.47 -23.76 -30.51
C ARG A 92 11.08 -22.39 -30.77
N ARG A 93 10.87 -21.82 -31.97
CA ARG A 93 11.32 -20.46 -32.30
C ARG A 93 10.65 -19.41 -31.41
N LEU A 94 9.34 -19.54 -31.20
CA LEU A 94 8.56 -18.64 -30.37
C LEU A 94 8.99 -18.68 -28.90
N ALA A 95 9.23 -19.87 -28.34
CA ALA A 95 9.74 -20.01 -26.97
C ALA A 95 11.14 -19.37 -26.80
N ALA A 96 11.99 -19.47 -27.83
CA ALA A 96 13.31 -18.87 -27.83
C ALA A 96 13.32 -17.33 -27.96
N ALA A 97 12.17 -16.70 -28.28
CA ALA A 97 12.08 -15.25 -28.41
C ALA A 97 12.49 -14.52 -27.13
N ARG A 98 12.08 -15.06 -25.96
CA ARG A 98 12.43 -14.55 -24.62
C ARG A 98 12.54 -15.72 -23.62
N PRO A 99 13.70 -16.39 -23.50
CA PRO A 99 13.86 -17.62 -22.72
C PRO A 99 13.51 -17.51 -21.22
N THR A 100 13.54 -16.31 -20.66
CA THR A 100 13.17 -16.05 -19.24
C THR A 100 11.66 -15.87 -19.04
N ALA A 101 10.86 -15.79 -20.11
CA ALA A 101 9.41 -15.60 -20.05
C ALA A 101 8.68 -16.94 -19.86
N VAL A 102 8.70 -17.49 -18.65
CA VAL A 102 8.09 -18.80 -18.32
C VAL A 102 6.61 -18.91 -18.73
N ASN A 103 5.84 -17.82 -18.63
CA ASN A 103 4.44 -17.81 -19.06
C ASN A 103 4.27 -18.01 -20.56
N LEU A 104 5.19 -17.48 -21.38
CA LEU A 104 5.18 -17.69 -22.84
C LEU A 104 5.30 -19.18 -23.16
N GLU A 105 6.30 -19.83 -22.58
CA GLU A 105 6.52 -21.27 -22.76
C GLU A 105 5.32 -22.08 -22.26
N ARG A 106 4.78 -21.77 -21.08
CA ARG A 106 3.58 -22.45 -20.55
C ARG A 106 2.39 -22.36 -21.51
N GLY A 107 2.15 -21.18 -22.07
CA GLY A 107 1.07 -20.96 -23.05
C GLY A 107 1.28 -21.76 -24.33
N ILE A 108 2.53 -21.80 -24.83
CA ILE A 108 2.92 -22.61 -25.99
C ILE A 108 2.67 -24.10 -25.72
N GLN A 109 3.19 -24.62 -24.61
CA GLN A 109 3.08 -26.05 -24.27
C GLN A 109 1.62 -26.48 -24.10
N ALA A 110 0.80 -25.66 -23.42
CA ALA A 110 -0.62 -25.96 -23.25
C ALA A 110 -1.37 -26.02 -24.59
N ALA A 111 -1.05 -25.12 -25.53
CA ALA A 111 -1.63 -25.10 -26.87
C ALA A 111 -1.13 -26.26 -27.75
N LEU A 112 0.14 -26.66 -27.64
CA LEU A 112 0.71 -27.80 -28.37
C LEU A 112 -0.03 -29.11 -28.07
N LEU A 113 -0.52 -29.30 -26.85
CA LEU A 113 -1.33 -30.47 -26.46
C LEU A 113 -2.65 -30.58 -27.24
N ARG A 114 -3.09 -29.50 -27.91
CA ARG A 114 -4.31 -29.44 -28.72
C ARG A 114 -4.06 -29.56 -30.21
N VAL A 115 -2.80 -29.60 -30.64
CA VAL A 115 -2.44 -29.76 -32.06
C VAL A 115 -3.05 -31.03 -32.65
N PRO A 116 -3.05 -32.21 -32.00
CA PRO A 116 -3.70 -33.40 -32.56
C PRO A 116 -5.21 -33.24 -32.83
N ASP A 117 -5.86 -32.32 -32.13
CA ASP A 117 -7.30 -32.05 -32.23
C ASP A 117 -7.65 -31.07 -33.38
N GLY A 118 -6.66 -30.57 -34.11
CA GLY A 118 -6.83 -29.68 -35.26
C GLY A 118 -6.67 -28.18 -34.95
N PRO A 119 -6.46 -27.32 -35.98
CA PRO A 119 -6.22 -25.89 -35.81
C PRO A 119 -7.30 -25.16 -34.99
N ASP A 120 -8.57 -25.46 -35.23
CA ASP A 120 -9.69 -24.85 -34.50
C ASP A 120 -9.68 -25.19 -33.01
N ALA A 121 -9.23 -26.39 -32.63
CA ALA A 121 -9.12 -26.78 -31.22
C ALA A 121 -8.03 -26.01 -30.49
N VAL A 122 -6.88 -25.79 -31.17
CA VAL A 122 -5.79 -24.94 -30.66
C VAL A 122 -6.28 -23.50 -30.48
N LEU A 123 -6.99 -22.93 -31.46
CA LEU A 123 -7.53 -21.58 -31.36
C LEU A 123 -8.57 -21.45 -30.23
N ARG A 124 -9.51 -22.39 -30.12
CA ARG A 124 -10.49 -22.41 -29.02
C ARG A 124 -9.79 -22.44 -27.66
N HIS A 125 -8.73 -23.24 -27.51
CA HIS A 125 -7.94 -23.28 -26.28
C HIS A 125 -7.26 -21.94 -25.99
N ALA A 126 -6.63 -21.32 -26.99
CA ALA A 126 -5.95 -20.04 -26.83
C ALA A 126 -6.92 -18.91 -26.42
N LEU A 127 -8.10 -18.84 -27.05
CA LEU A 127 -9.13 -17.86 -26.69
C LEU A 127 -9.73 -18.13 -25.31
N ALA A 128 -9.97 -19.40 -24.96
CA ALA A 128 -10.42 -19.78 -23.63
C ALA A 128 -9.40 -19.43 -22.54
N HIS A 129 -8.10 -19.57 -22.82
CA HIS A 129 -7.03 -19.12 -21.92
C HIS A 129 -7.09 -17.61 -21.70
N ALA A 130 -7.26 -16.81 -22.77
CA ALA A 130 -7.42 -15.37 -22.64
C ALA A 130 -8.66 -14.98 -21.81
N ASP A 131 -9.79 -15.66 -22.01
CA ASP A 131 -11.02 -15.41 -21.25
C ASP A 131 -10.93 -15.83 -19.78
N ALA A 132 -10.29 -16.97 -19.50
CA ALA A 132 -10.04 -17.43 -18.14
C ALA A 132 -9.16 -16.44 -17.37
N ASP A 133 -8.07 -15.97 -17.97
CA ASP A 133 -7.18 -14.97 -17.37
C ASP A 133 -7.93 -13.67 -17.03
N ARG A 134 -8.81 -13.21 -17.93
CA ARG A 134 -9.67 -12.04 -17.67
C ARG A 134 -10.58 -12.25 -16.46
N GLY A 135 -11.20 -13.43 -16.35
CA GLY A 135 -12.07 -13.78 -15.23
C GLY A 135 -11.31 -13.78 -13.90
N THR A 136 -10.18 -14.48 -13.87
CA THR A 136 -9.25 -14.54 -12.74
C THR A 136 -8.80 -13.16 -12.27
N ASN A 137 -8.26 -12.34 -13.18
CA ASN A 137 -7.72 -11.04 -12.81
C ASN A 137 -8.80 -10.07 -12.34
N ARG A 138 -10.01 -10.12 -12.92
CA ARG A 138 -11.15 -9.35 -12.43
C ARG A 138 -11.58 -9.79 -11.01
N ALA A 139 -11.65 -11.09 -10.75
CA ALA A 139 -12.03 -11.60 -9.44
C ALA A 139 -11.04 -11.15 -8.35
N ALA A 140 -9.73 -11.22 -8.63
CA ALA A 140 -8.69 -10.70 -7.74
C ALA A 140 -8.82 -9.18 -7.51
N ALA A 141 -9.09 -8.43 -8.58
CA ALA A 141 -9.25 -6.97 -8.53
C ALA A 141 -10.46 -6.54 -7.69
N VAL A 142 -11.62 -7.19 -7.86
CA VAL A 142 -12.84 -6.94 -7.07
C VAL A 142 -12.57 -7.24 -5.60
N ARG A 143 -11.98 -8.39 -5.29
CA ARG A 143 -11.62 -8.77 -3.91
C ARG A 143 -10.66 -7.77 -3.28
N ALA A 144 -9.70 -7.27 -4.04
CA ALA A 144 -8.76 -6.26 -3.57
C ALA A 144 -9.46 -4.92 -3.29
N ALA A 145 -10.38 -4.50 -4.17
CA ALA A 145 -11.17 -3.28 -3.96
C ALA A 145 -12.06 -3.37 -2.71
N GLU A 146 -12.67 -4.52 -2.44
CA GLU A 146 -13.42 -4.80 -1.21
C GLU A 146 -12.54 -4.71 0.04
N LEU A 147 -11.37 -5.36 0.02
CA LEU A 147 -10.40 -5.30 1.12
C LEU A 147 -9.94 -3.86 1.37
N ILE A 148 -9.52 -3.16 0.32
CA ILE A 148 -9.03 -1.77 0.41
C ILE A 148 -10.12 -0.86 0.97
N THR A 149 -11.36 -1.03 0.52
CA THR A 149 -12.53 -0.33 1.04
C THR A 149 -12.72 -0.57 2.54
N ALA A 150 -12.54 -1.81 3.01
CA ALA A 150 -12.71 -2.18 4.40
C ALA A 150 -11.58 -1.62 5.31
N ILE A 151 -10.34 -1.63 4.84
CA ILE A 151 -9.19 -1.12 5.62
C ILE A 151 -9.01 0.40 5.52
N CYS A 152 -9.67 1.06 4.55
CA CYS A 152 -9.65 2.52 4.36
C CYS A 152 -11.08 3.05 4.04
N PRO A 153 -12.00 3.08 5.03
CA PRO A 153 -13.42 3.41 4.79
C PRO A 153 -13.74 4.90 4.72
N ASP A 154 -12.89 5.77 5.28
CA ASP A 154 -13.30 7.11 5.73
C ASP A 154 -13.57 8.13 4.62
N ARG A 155 -12.98 7.93 3.44
CA ARG A 155 -13.05 8.89 2.32
C ARG A 155 -12.69 8.25 0.96
N PRO A 156 -12.95 8.94 -0.16
CA PRO A 156 -12.28 8.64 -1.42
C PRO A 156 -10.75 8.63 -1.23
N LEU A 157 -10.08 7.64 -1.83
CA LEU A 157 -8.71 7.28 -1.52
C LEU A 157 -7.72 7.92 -2.47
N ARG A 158 -6.56 8.27 -1.92
CA ARG A 158 -5.38 8.65 -2.70
C ARG A 158 -4.49 7.41 -2.81
N ILE A 159 -4.46 6.79 -3.98
CA ILE A 159 -3.73 5.53 -4.19
C ILE A 159 -2.36 5.81 -4.79
N LEU A 160 -1.33 5.09 -4.35
CA LEU A 160 -0.05 5.02 -5.06
C LEU A 160 0.10 3.66 -5.73
N THR A 161 0.54 3.66 -6.99
CA THR A 161 0.83 2.43 -7.73
C THR A 161 2.17 2.48 -8.44
N HIS A 162 2.67 1.30 -8.83
CA HIS A 162 4.00 1.12 -9.39
C HIS A 162 3.99 0.11 -10.53
N CYS A 163 4.88 0.33 -11.52
CA CYS A 163 4.89 -0.39 -12.79
C CYS A 163 3.58 -0.21 -13.57
N HIS A 164 3.23 -1.23 -14.35
CA HIS A 164 2.02 -1.33 -15.13
C HIS A 164 1.47 -2.74 -15.02
N THR A 165 0.29 -2.82 -14.44
CA THR A 165 -0.48 -4.02 -14.09
C THR A 165 -1.91 -3.91 -14.63
N GLY A 166 -2.06 -3.16 -15.72
CA GLY A 166 -3.33 -2.88 -16.39
C GLY A 166 -3.71 -3.92 -17.42
N ARG A 167 -4.74 -3.60 -18.20
CA ARG A 167 -5.31 -4.51 -19.21
C ARG A 167 -4.28 -5.00 -20.20
N LEU A 168 -3.37 -4.13 -20.62
CA LEU A 168 -2.36 -4.46 -21.62
C LEU A 168 -1.32 -5.49 -21.13
N ALA A 169 -1.23 -5.73 -19.82
CA ALA A 169 -0.32 -6.73 -19.24
C ALA A 169 -0.95 -8.13 -19.12
N THR A 170 -2.27 -8.26 -19.30
CA THR A 170 -3.00 -9.53 -19.15
C THR A 170 -3.90 -9.81 -20.37
N GLY A 171 -4.82 -10.77 -20.29
CA GLY A 171 -5.85 -11.06 -21.29
C GLY A 171 -6.89 -9.97 -21.50
N GLY A 172 -6.82 -8.83 -20.80
CA GLY A 172 -7.65 -7.65 -21.08
C GLY A 172 -8.36 -7.05 -19.88
N ARG A 173 -7.91 -7.42 -18.68
CA ARG A 173 -8.20 -6.78 -17.38
C ARG A 173 -6.87 -6.42 -16.70
N GLY A 174 -6.82 -5.56 -15.71
CA GLY A 174 -5.61 -5.45 -14.87
C GLY A 174 -5.63 -6.42 -13.68
N THR A 175 -4.54 -6.43 -12.92
CA THR A 175 -4.54 -6.90 -11.52
C THR A 175 -4.69 -5.71 -10.59
N ALA A 176 -3.58 -5.14 -10.12
CA ALA A 176 -3.58 -3.98 -9.23
C ALA A 176 -4.20 -2.73 -9.87
N LEU A 177 -3.91 -2.46 -11.15
CA LEU A 177 -4.52 -1.32 -11.83
C LEU A 177 -6.03 -1.50 -12.04
N GLU A 178 -6.50 -2.73 -12.27
CA GLU A 178 -7.95 -2.99 -12.33
C GLU A 178 -8.59 -2.77 -10.96
N ALA A 179 -7.96 -3.19 -9.86
CA ALA A 179 -8.48 -2.92 -8.52
C ALA A 179 -8.66 -1.41 -8.29
N VAL A 180 -7.71 -0.60 -8.78
CA VAL A 180 -7.81 0.87 -8.74
C VAL A 180 -8.95 1.39 -9.64
N ILE A 181 -9.13 0.82 -10.83
CA ILE A 181 -10.23 1.19 -11.74
C ILE A 181 -11.60 0.80 -11.16
N GLU A 182 -11.72 -0.37 -10.52
CA GLU A 182 -12.94 -0.83 -9.82
C GLU A 182 -13.27 0.08 -8.62
N LEU A 183 -12.27 0.50 -7.85
CA LEU A 183 -12.42 1.52 -6.81
C LEU A 183 -12.88 2.87 -7.40
N ALA A 184 -12.32 3.29 -8.54
CA ALA A 184 -12.72 4.53 -9.19
C ALA A 184 -14.17 4.46 -9.70
N GLY A 185 -14.57 3.33 -10.29
CA GLY A 185 -15.94 3.08 -10.76
C GLY A 185 -16.99 3.11 -9.65
N SER A 186 -16.59 2.86 -8.40
CA SER A 186 -17.44 2.99 -7.21
C SER A 186 -17.30 4.35 -6.49
N GLY A 187 -16.62 5.34 -7.09
CA GLY A 187 -16.44 6.67 -6.52
C GLY A 187 -15.48 6.72 -5.33
N ARG A 188 -14.65 5.69 -5.14
CA ARG A 188 -13.74 5.53 -4.00
C ARG A 188 -12.33 6.05 -4.24
N ILE A 189 -12.07 6.73 -5.35
CA ILE A 189 -10.76 7.30 -5.67
C ILE A 189 -10.85 8.83 -5.72
N GLU A 190 -10.04 9.50 -4.90
CA GLU A 190 -9.79 10.94 -5.02
C GLU A 190 -8.73 11.19 -6.11
N SER A 191 -7.60 10.48 -6.04
CA SER A 191 -6.55 10.57 -7.04
C SER A 191 -5.61 9.36 -7.01
N VAL A 192 -4.93 9.11 -8.14
CA VAL A 192 -3.88 8.08 -8.25
C VAL A 192 -2.52 8.74 -8.49
N LEU A 193 -1.54 8.36 -7.69
CA LEU A 193 -0.13 8.67 -7.91
C LEU A 193 0.53 7.47 -8.60
N ALA A 194 0.78 7.58 -9.90
CA ALA A 194 1.48 6.56 -10.67
C ALA A 194 2.97 6.90 -10.70
N THR A 195 3.81 6.02 -10.19
CA THR A 195 5.27 6.18 -10.29
C THR A 195 5.73 5.92 -11.72
N GLU A 196 6.69 6.68 -12.25
CA GLU A 196 7.11 6.58 -13.66
C GLU A 196 7.68 5.21 -14.02
N THR A 197 8.32 4.54 -13.04
CA THR A 197 8.90 3.20 -13.14
C THR A 197 10.07 3.14 -14.12
N ARG A 198 11.20 3.74 -13.74
CA ARG A 198 12.47 3.56 -14.46
C ARG A 198 12.96 2.10 -14.37
N PRO A 199 13.74 1.63 -15.35
CA PRO A 199 14.21 2.37 -16.51
C PRO A 199 13.22 2.45 -17.69
N LEU A 200 12.26 1.53 -17.82
CA LEU A 200 11.44 1.40 -19.05
C LEU A 200 10.21 2.32 -19.09
N LEU A 201 9.97 3.08 -18.02
CA LEU A 201 8.92 4.08 -17.91
C LEU A 201 7.51 3.49 -18.05
N GLN A 202 7.30 2.30 -17.50
CA GLN A 202 6.01 1.60 -17.59
C GLN A 202 4.87 2.43 -17.02
N GLY A 203 5.08 3.04 -15.86
CA GLY A 203 4.03 3.81 -15.21
C GLY A 203 3.73 5.09 -15.97
N ALA A 204 4.77 5.78 -16.46
CA ALA A 204 4.61 7.00 -17.25
C ALA A 204 3.98 6.78 -18.62
N ARG A 205 4.20 5.62 -19.25
CA ARG A 205 3.76 5.36 -20.63
C ARG A 205 2.47 4.57 -20.73
N LEU A 206 2.28 3.60 -19.83
CA LEU A 206 1.20 2.62 -19.93
C LEU A 206 0.15 2.83 -18.84
N THR A 207 0.58 2.98 -17.58
CA THR A 207 -0.35 3.14 -16.45
C THR A 207 -1.11 4.46 -16.53
N THR A 208 -0.42 5.58 -16.75
CA THR A 208 -1.07 6.89 -16.95
C THR A 208 -1.98 6.88 -18.18
N TRP A 209 -1.59 6.21 -19.27
CA TRP A 209 -2.42 6.09 -20.47
C TRP A 209 -3.72 5.35 -20.17
N GLU A 210 -3.67 4.19 -19.50
CA GLU A 210 -4.87 3.45 -19.11
C GLU A 210 -5.75 4.21 -18.11
N LEU A 211 -5.14 4.87 -17.12
CA LEU A 211 -5.87 5.72 -16.16
C LEU A 211 -6.57 6.89 -16.86
N HIS A 212 -5.89 7.52 -17.82
CA HIS A 212 -6.45 8.59 -18.64
C HIS A 212 -7.65 8.10 -19.47
N THR A 213 -7.50 6.97 -20.17
CA THR A 213 -8.59 6.38 -20.96
C THR A 213 -9.77 5.94 -20.09
N ALA A 214 -9.52 5.51 -18.86
CA ALA A 214 -10.55 5.15 -17.89
C ALA A 214 -11.18 6.35 -17.16
N GLY A 215 -10.70 7.58 -17.39
CA GLY A 215 -11.21 8.79 -16.73
C GLY A 215 -10.86 8.87 -15.24
N VAL A 216 -9.83 8.15 -14.77
CA VAL A 216 -9.41 8.15 -13.37
C VAL A 216 -8.48 9.34 -13.10
N PRO A 217 -8.77 10.21 -12.11
CA PRO A 217 -7.89 11.33 -11.76
C PRO A 217 -6.52 10.82 -11.33
N HIS A 218 -5.44 11.29 -11.97
CA HIS A 218 -4.10 10.80 -11.68
C HIS A 218 -3.01 11.85 -11.89
N ARG A 219 -1.85 11.61 -11.28
CA ARG A 219 -0.61 12.36 -11.44
C ARG A 219 0.56 11.40 -11.60
N LEU A 220 1.53 11.80 -12.42
CA LEU A 220 2.81 11.10 -12.56
C LEU A 220 3.75 11.50 -11.42
N CYS A 221 4.47 10.53 -10.87
CA CYS A 221 5.44 10.70 -9.79
C CYS A 221 6.79 10.10 -10.22
N VAL A 222 7.87 10.85 -10.08
CA VAL A 222 9.22 10.28 -10.20
C VAL A 222 9.40 9.24 -9.08
N ASP A 223 10.03 8.11 -9.37
CA ASP A 223 10.13 6.98 -8.43
C ASP A 223 10.71 7.40 -7.07
N SER A 224 11.73 8.26 -7.06
CA SER A 224 12.38 8.77 -5.84
C SER A 224 11.54 9.78 -5.05
N ALA A 225 10.48 10.34 -5.63
CA ALA A 225 9.57 11.26 -4.95
C ALA A 225 8.44 10.51 -4.21
N ALA A 226 8.21 9.23 -4.52
CA ALA A 226 7.14 8.46 -3.90
C ALA A 226 7.28 8.30 -2.37
N PRO A 227 8.48 8.04 -1.80
CA PRO A 227 8.66 8.08 -0.35
C PRO A 227 8.33 9.44 0.28
N ALA A 228 8.66 10.54 -0.40
CA ALA A 228 8.31 11.88 0.08
C ALA A 228 6.79 12.13 0.03
N ALA A 229 6.10 11.63 -0.99
CA ALA A 229 4.64 11.69 -1.08
C ALA A 229 3.96 10.90 0.06
N LEU A 230 4.50 9.72 0.40
CA LEU A 230 4.07 8.94 1.57
C LEU A 230 4.30 9.72 2.88
N ALA A 231 5.47 10.34 3.04
CA ALA A 231 5.82 11.14 4.22
C ALA A 231 4.93 12.39 4.38
N ALA A 232 4.57 13.04 3.27
CA ALA A 232 3.67 14.18 3.23
C ALA A 232 2.19 13.78 3.40
N GLY A 233 1.89 12.49 3.63
CA GLY A 233 0.54 12.00 3.83
C GLY A 233 -0.33 12.14 2.58
N MET A 234 0.24 12.09 1.38
CA MET A 234 -0.48 12.20 0.09
C MET A 234 -1.08 10.88 -0.39
N VAL A 235 -0.85 9.78 0.34
CA VAL A 235 -1.22 8.42 -0.06
C VAL A 235 -1.92 7.73 1.10
N ASP A 236 -3.08 7.15 0.84
CA ASP A 236 -3.89 6.39 1.79
C ASP A 236 -3.65 4.89 1.68
N CYS A 237 -3.30 4.37 0.49
CA CYS A 237 -2.97 2.96 0.28
C CYS A 237 -2.02 2.81 -0.93
N VAL A 238 -1.06 1.90 -0.82
CA VAL A 238 -0.21 1.48 -1.94
C VAL A 238 -0.76 0.18 -2.53
N VAL A 239 -0.99 0.14 -3.84
CA VAL A 239 -1.54 -1.02 -4.55
C VAL A 239 -0.63 -1.37 -5.73
N VAL A 240 -0.04 -2.57 -5.70
CA VAL A 240 0.92 -3.04 -6.70
C VAL A 240 0.62 -4.48 -7.14
N GLY A 241 1.18 -4.89 -8.27
CA GLY A 241 1.12 -6.28 -8.71
C GLY A 241 2.26 -7.13 -8.13
N ALA A 242 2.41 -8.33 -8.68
CA ALA A 242 3.57 -9.20 -8.44
C ALA A 242 3.95 -9.93 -9.72
N ASP A 243 5.24 -10.28 -9.83
CA ASP A 243 5.75 -11.22 -10.82
C ASP A 243 5.89 -12.63 -10.22
N ARG A 244 6.15 -12.72 -8.91
CA ARG A 244 6.17 -13.99 -8.16
C ARG A 244 5.89 -13.73 -6.68
N VAL A 245 5.13 -14.62 -6.05
CA VAL A 245 4.93 -14.65 -4.59
C VAL A 245 5.49 -15.97 -4.07
N ALA A 246 6.50 -15.93 -3.20
CA ALA A 246 7.08 -17.13 -2.58
C ALA A 246 6.14 -17.72 -1.52
N ALA A 247 6.41 -18.95 -1.07
CA ALA A 247 5.55 -19.68 -0.12
C ALA A 247 5.38 -18.96 1.24
N ASN A 248 6.40 -18.21 1.69
CA ASN A 248 6.33 -17.38 2.91
C ASN A 248 5.61 -16.04 2.71
N GLY A 249 5.17 -15.71 1.49
CA GLY A 249 4.53 -14.45 1.14
C GLY A 249 5.48 -13.33 0.73
N ASP A 250 6.78 -13.59 0.57
CA ASP A 250 7.70 -12.62 -0.03
C ASP A 250 7.33 -12.39 -1.50
N VAL A 251 7.32 -11.13 -1.92
CA VAL A 251 6.84 -10.75 -3.25
C VAL A 251 8.00 -10.21 -4.07
N ALA A 252 8.28 -10.85 -5.21
CA ALA A 252 9.07 -10.23 -6.26
C ALA A 252 8.17 -9.44 -7.20
N ASN A 253 8.51 -8.17 -7.41
CA ASN A 253 7.82 -7.28 -8.34
C ASN A 253 8.83 -6.29 -8.93
N LYS A 254 8.38 -5.43 -9.85
CA LYS A 254 9.20 -4.42 -10.52
C LYS A 254 10.09 -3.64 -9.54
N ILE A 255 11.37 -3.47 -9.91
CA ILE A 255 12.35 -2.70 -9.14
C ILE A 255 11.80 -1.33 -8.74
N GLY A 256 11.87 -1.04 -7.44
CA GLY A 256 11.23 0.11 -6.79
C GLY A 256 10.13 -0.31 -5.81
N THR A 257 9.54 -1.49 -5.96
CA THR A 257 8.47 -1.99 -5.10
C THR A 257 8.91 -2.11 -3.64
N TYR A 258 10.10 -2.67 -3.38
CA TYR A 258 10.65 -2.78 -2.04
C TYR A 258 10.82 -1.42 -1.37
N ALA A 259 11.34 -0.41 -2.09
CA ALA A 259 11.51 0.94 -1.55
C ALA A 259 10.16 1.57 -1.15
N LEU A 260 9.12 1.36 -1.96
CA LEU A 260 7.75 1.80 -1.63
C LEU A 260 7.21 1.07 -0.40
N ALA A 261 7.43 -0.24 -0.28
CA ALA A 261 6.97 -1.02 0.86
C ALA A 261 7.64 -0.56 2.17
N VAL A 262 8.94 -0.29 2.15
CA VAL A 262 9.69 0.28 3.29
C VAL A 262 9.12 1.65 3.70
N ALA A 263 8.89 2.54 2.74
CA ALA A 263 8.32 3.86 3.01
C ALA A 263 6.88 3.76 3.54
N ALA A 264 6.05 2.90 2.94
CA ALA A 264 4.68 2.67 3.38
C ALA A 264 4.61 2.11 4.81
N ALA A 265 5.50 1.17 5.15
CA ALA A 265 5.63 0.64 6.50
C ALA A 265 6.03 1.73 7.49
N ARG A 266 7.05 2.55 7.15
CA ARG A 266 7.52 3.66 7.99
C ARG A 266 6.43 4.67 8.30
N HIS A 267 5.53 4.91 7.36
CA HIS A 267 4.46 5.90 7.44
C HIS A 267 3.09 5.30 7.74
N GLY A 268 2.99 4.02 8.14
CA GLY A 268 1.71 3.40 8.50
C GLY A 268 0.66 3.42 7.39
N VAL A 269 1.07 3.35 6.13
CA VAL A 269 0.19 3.27 4.94
C VAL A 269 0.05 1.80 4.54
N PRO A 270 -1.16 1.24 4.36
CA PRO A 270 -1.35 -0.14 3.87
C PRO A 270 -0.65 -0.39 2.53
N PHE A 271 -0.13 -1.60 2.36
CA PHE A 271 0.56 -2.04 1.14
C PHE A 271 -0.07 -3.35 0.66
N VAL A 272 -0.88 -3.25 -0.39
CA VAL A 272 -1.67 -4.36 -0.92
C VAL A 272 -1.08 -4.81 -2.24
N VAL A 273 -0.80 -6.11 -2.33
CA VAL A 273 -0.34 -6.76 -3.56
C VAL A 273 -1.54 -7.47 -4.18
N VAL A 274 -1.77 -7.29 -5.48
CA VAL A 274 -2.84 -7.95 -6.23
C VAL A 274 -2.23 -8.77 -7.36
N ALA A 275 -2.37 -10.09 -7.27
CA ALA A 275 -1.81 -11.01 -8.25
C ALA A 275 -2.65 -12.29 -8.30
N PRO A 276 -2.77 -12.96 -9.46
CA PRO A 276 -3.52 -14.20 -9.54
C PRO A 276 -2.81 -15.33 -8.79
N GLU A 277 -3.56 -16.36 -8.36
CA GLU A 277 -3.06 -17.53 -7.62
C GLU A 277 -1.94 -18.24 -8.38
N SER A 278 -1.99 -18.21 -9.72
CA SER A 278 -0.93 -18.74 -10.59
C SER A 278 0.44 -18.05 -10.46
N THR A 279 0.50 -16.89 -9.79
CA THR A 279 1.71 -16.13 -9.44
C THR A 279 2.35 -16.63 -8.13
N VAL A 280 1.60 -17.40 -7.33
CA VAL A 280 2.06 -17.97 -6.07
C VAL A 280 2.90 -19.23 -6.34
N ASP A 281 4.19 -19.11 -6.07
CA ASP A 281 5.16 -20.19 -6.17
C ASP A 281 5.31 -20.90 -4.83
N ARG A 282 4.55 -21.99 -4.68
CA ARG A 282 4.55 -22.83 -3.46
C ARG A 282 5.84 -23.64 -3.29
N TYR A 283 6.71 -23.69 -4.30
CA TYR A 283 7.95 -24.48 -4.28
C TYR A 283 9.16 -23.65 -3.89
N THR A 284 9.10 -22.33 -4.04
CA THR A 284 10.14 -21.39 -3.57
C THR A 284 9.83 -20.99 -2.12
N PRO A 285 10.62 -21.42 -1.11
CA PRO A 285 10.27 -21.23 0.29
C PRO A 285 10.20 -19.76 0.72
N ASP A 286 11.15 -18.95 0.24
CA ASP A 286 11.25 -17.53 0.56
C ASP A 286 11.88 -16.73 -0.59
N GLY A 287 11.85 -15.40 -0.47
CA GLY A 287 12.31 -14.48 -1.50
C GLY A 287 13.77 -14.61 -1.89
N ARG A 288 14.64 -15.25 -1.08
CA ARG A 288 16.06 -15.47 -1.42
C ARG A 288 16.24 -16.50 -2.53
N GLY A 289 15.24 -17.37 -2.74
CA GLY A 289 15.22 -18.33 -3.84
C GLY A 289 14.84 -17.73 -5.20
N ILE A 290 14.40 -16.46 -5.23
CA ILE A 290 13.97 -15.80 -6.47
C ILE A 290 15.18 -15.22 -7.19
N VAL A 291 15.50 -15.76 -8.36
CA VAL A 291 16.57 -15.25 -9.23
C VAL A 291 16.11 -13.94 -9.90
N ILE A 292 16.85 -12.86 -9.68
CA ILE A 292 16.52 -11.53 -10.22
C ILE A 292 17.24 -11.30 -11.56
N GLU A 293 16.47 -11.05 -12.61
CA GLU A 293 16.97 -10.69 -13.95
C GLU A 293 17.82 -9.42 -13.88
N GLN A 294 19.07 -9.49 -14.36
CA GLN A 294 19.91 -8.32 -14.62
C GLN A 294 19.76 -7.91 -16.08
N ARG A 295 19.38 -6.65 -16.33
CA ARG A 295 19.10 -6.14 -17.67
C ARG A 295 20.26 -5.31 -18.21
N PRO A 296 20.34 -5.13 -19.55
CA PRO A 296 21.41 -4.35 -20.15
C PRO A 296 21.52 -2.92 -19.60
N ALA A 297 22.74 -2.39 -19.52
CA ALA A 297 22.99 -1.06 -18.96
C ALA A 297 22.35 0.08 -19.75
N HIS A 298 22.13 -0.11 -21.07
CA HIS A 298 21.57 0.93 -21.94
C HIS A 298 20.16 1.39 -21.55
N GLU A 299 19.37 0.56 -20.86
CA GLU A 299 18.06 0.96 -20.36
C GLU A 299 18.17 2.08 -19.31
N VAL A 300 19.27 2.08 -18.53
CA VAL A 300 19.55 3.09 -17.50
C VAL A 300 20.35 4.25 -18.10
N THR A 301 21.37 3.97 -18.89
CA THR A 301 22.27 5.00 -19.44
C THR A 301 21.69 5.76 -20.62
N SER A 302 20.52 5.37 -21.13
CA SER A 302 19.77 6.08 -22.17
C SER A 302 18.28 6.15 -21.85
N VAL A 303 17.60 7.19 -22.35
CA VAL A 303 16.15 7.36 -22.27
C VAL A 303 15.66 7.71 -23.67
N ALA A 304 14.70 6.95 -24.21
CA ALA A 304 14.17 7.16 -25.56
C ALA A 304 15.25 7.25 -26.66
N GLY A 305 16.31 6.43 -26.53
CA GLY A 305 17.45 6.42 -27.46
C GLY A 305 18.47 7.54 -27.25
N VAL A 306 18.24 8.46 -26.31
CA VAL A 306 19.16 9.55 -25.98
C VAL A 306 20.03 9.15 -24.79
N PRO A 307 21.38 9.17 -24.90
CA PRO A 307 22.27 8.92 -23.77
C PRO A 307 22.10 9.98 -22.67
N VAL A 308 22.02 9.52 -21.42
CA VAL A 308 21.89 10.37 -20.22
C VAL A 308 23.00 10.13 -19.19
N ALA A 309 23.91 9.20 -19.46
CA ALA A 309 25.10 8.92 -18.65
C ALA A 309 26.38 9.15 -19.46
N ALA A 310 27.52 9.30 -18.76
CA ALA A 310 28.81 9.44 -19.40
C ALA A 310 29.17 8.19 -20.24
N PRO A 311 29.86 8.33 -21.39
CA PRO A 311 30.28 7.20 -22.22
C PRO A 311 31.05 6.14 -21.40
N GLY A 312 30.73 4.86 -21.64
CA GLY A 312 31.38 3.72 -20.95
C GLY A 312 30.85 3.43 -19.54
N THR A 313 29.87 4.19 -19.03
CA THR A 313 29.26 3.92 -17.72
C THR A 313 28.51 2.59 -17.74
N THR A 314 28.88 1.69 -16.82
CA THR A 314 28.15 0.45 -16.53
C THR A 314 26.97 0.72 -15.58
N ALA A 315 25.95 -0.15 -15.57
CA ALA A 315 24.80 0.01 -14.67
C ALA A 315 24.51 -1.25 -13.86
N PHE A 316 24.10 -1.05 -12.61
CA PHE A 316 23.39 -2.06 -11.84
C PHE A 316 21.90 -1.94 -12.17
N ASN A 317 21.35 -2.91 -12.90
CA ASN A 317 20.00 -2.82 -13.47
C ASN A 317 19.20 -4.10 -13.21
N PRO A 318 18.85 -4.40 -11.94
CA PRO A 318 17.90 -5.46 -11.63
C PRO A 318 16.51 -5.10 -12.15
N ALA A 319 15.85 -6.02 -12.83
CA ALA A 319 14.49 -5.81 -13.34
C ALA A 319 13.42 -5.83 -12.23
N PHE A 320 13.74 -6.45 -11.10
CA PHE A 320 12.82 -6.73 -9.99
C PHE A 320 13.54 -6.55 -8.66
N ASP A 321 12.79 -6.33 -7.58
CA ASP A 321 13.25 -6.48 -6.21
C ASP A 321 12.32 -7.41 -5.43
N VAL A 322 12.75 -7.81 -4.23
CA VAL A 322 11.98 -8.67 -3.33
C VAL A 322 11.50 -7.85 -2.14
N THR A 323 10.19 -7.83 -1.94
CA THR A 323 9.52 -7.22 -0.79
C THR A 323 9.20 -8.30 0.25
N PRO A 324 9.82 -8.25 1.44
CA PRO A 324 9.53 -9.20 2.51
C PRO A 324 8.07 -9.12 2.98
N THR A 325 7.47 -10.26 3.32
CA THR A 325 6.08 -10.33 3.81
C THR A 325 5.79 -9.39 4.99
N GLY A 326 6.78 -9.12 5.85
CA GLY A 326 6.67 -8.20 6.99
C GLY A 326 6.43 -6.72 6.64
N LEU A 327 6.53 -6.34 5.35
CA LEU A 327 6.19 -5.00 4.87
C LEU A 327 4.82 -4.96 4.17
N ILE A 328 4.25 -6.11 3.87
CA ILE A 328 3.03 -6.29 3.08
C ILE A 328 1.83 -6.38 4.03
N THR A 329 0.76 -5.67 3.71
CA THR A 329 -0.51 -5.75 4.45
C THR A 329 -1.31 -6.97 4.03
N ALA A 330 -1.44 -7.21 2.72
CA ALA A 330 -2.10 -8.39 2.19
C ALA A 330 -1.61 -8.69 0.77
N VAL A 331 -1.63 -9.97 0.40
CA VAL A 331 -1.59 -10.43 -0.99
C VAL A 331 -3.00 -10.92 -1.34
N VAL A 332 -3.58 -10.36 -2.39
CA VAL A 332 -4.95 -10.66 -2.82
C VAL A 332 -4.91 -11.41 -4.15
N THR A 333 -5.52 -12.59 -4.15
CA THR A 333 -5.74 -13.43 -5.33
C THR A 333 -7.24 -13.52 -5.63
N GLU A 334 -7.60 -14.18 -6.72
CA GLU A 334 -8.98 -14.49 -7.06
C GLU A 334 -9.67 -15.34 -5.98
N ASP A 335 -8.90 -16.24 -5.37
CA ASP A 335 -9.42 -17.24 -4.43
C ASP A 335 -9.33 -16.80 -2.96
N ALA A 336 -8.37 -15.94 -2.62
CA ALA A 336 -8.08 -15.62 -1.22
C ALA A 336 -7.54 -14.20 -0.98
N VAL A 337 -7.71 -13.74 0.26
CA VAL A 337 -6.90 -12.67 0.85
C VAL A 337 -5.90 -13.34 1.78
N LEU A 338 -4.63 -13.36 1.39
CA LEU A 338 -3.54 -13.87 2.21
C LEU A 338 -3.01 -12.71 3.07
N PRO A 339 -3.13 -12.80 4.41
CA PRO A 339 -2.61 -11.75 5.28
C PRO A 339 -1.09 -11.66 5.13
N GLY A 340 -0.57 -10.44 4.98
CA GLY A 340 0.87 -10.21 5.05
C GLY A 340 1.37 -10.19 6.49
N GLY A 341 2.69 -10.13 6.67
CA GLY A 341 3.30 -10.03 7.99
C GLY A 341 3.09 -8.69 8.70
N ARG A 342 2.57 -7.68 7.98
CA ARG A 342 2.21 -6.37 8.55
C ARG A 342 0.70 -6.26 8.76
N PRO A 343 0.20 -6.07 9.99
CA PRO A 343 -1.21 -5.79 10.19
C PRO A 343 -1.61 -4.51 9.44
N ALA A 344 -2.84 -4.48 8.90
CA ALA A 344 -3.38 -3.27 8.32
C ALA A 344 -3.34 -2.16 9.39
N PRO A 345 -2.76 -0.98 9.09
CA PRO A 345 -2.78 0.12 10.02
C PRO A 345 -4.24 0.46 10.30
N ALA A 346 -4.65 0.34 11.56
CA ALA A 346 -6.01 0.60 11.97
C ALA A 346 -6.24 2.12 12.11
N ARG A 347 -5.97 2.85 11.03
CA ARG A 347 -6.15 4.31 10.95
C ARG A 347 -7.62 4.73 11.02
N ALA A 348 -8.53 3.85 10.62
CA ALA A 348 -9.96 4.13 10.68
C ALA A 348 -10.49 4.03 12.11
N ASP A 349 -11.13 5.11 12.56
CA ASP A 349 -11.83 5.21 13.85
C ASP A 349 -10.98 4.88 15.09
N LEU A 350 -9.76 5.42 15.20
CA LEU A 350 -8.97 5.30 16.45
C LEU A 350 -9.79 5.72 17.68
N ALA A 351 -10.53 6.82 17.55
CA ALA A 351 -11.41 7.33 18.59
C ALA A 351 -12.50 6.32 18.99
N GLY A 352 -13.27 5.78 18.03
CA GLY A 352 -14.31 4.81 18.34
C GLY A 352 -13.78 3.42 18.72
N ARG A 353 -12.59 3.02 18.25
CA ARG A 353 -11.89 1.82 18.74
C ARG A 353 -11.51 1.96 20.21
N ILE A 354 -10.98 3.12 20.62
CA ILE A 354 -10.74 3.43 22.03
C ILE A 354 -12.06 3.39 22.79
N ARG A 355 -13.12 4.07 22.33
CA ARG A 355 -14.42 4.06 23.03
C ARG A 355 -15.01 2.66 23.19
N ARG A 356 -14.91 1.79 22.17
CA ARG A 356 -15.36 0.39 22.24
C ARG A 356 -14.51 -0.47 23.18
N ALA A 357 -13.24 -0.12 23.34
CA ALA A 357 -12.30 -0.82 24.21
C ALA A 357 -12.38 -0.36 25.68
N VAL A 358 -13.05 0.76 25.96
CA VAL A 358 -13.23 1.29 27.32
C VAL A 358 -14.56 0.81 27.90
N THR A 359 -14.50 0.37 29.16
CA THR A 359 -15.69 -0.08 29.91
C THR A 359 -16.06 0.94 30.97
N THR A 360 -17.28 1.47 30.95
CA THR A 360 -17.79 2.34 32.01
C THR A 360 -18.30 1.52 33.18
N VAL A 361 -17.77 1.77 34.38
CA VAL A 361 -18.10 1.10 35.64
C VAL A 361 -18.73 2.13 36.59
N PRO A 362 -20.06 2.11 36.79
CA PRO A 362 -20.73 3.04 37.70
C PRO A 362 -20.51 2.64 39.16
N GLY A 363 -20.40 3.64 40.05
CA GLY A 363 -20.32 3.44 41.49
C GLY A 363 -18.99 2.90 42.01
N PHE A 364 -17.90 3.12 41.28
CA PHE A 364 -16.56 2.67 41.66
C PHE A 364 -15.56 3.84 41.70
N PRO A 365 -14.72 3.97 42.76
CA PRO A 365 -14.66 3.14 43.96
C PRO A 365 -15.78 3.42 44.97
N ASP A 366 -16.61 4.44 44.72
CA ASP A 366 -17.73 4.84 45.57
C ASP A 366 -18.98 5.14 44.72
N PRO A 367 -20.19 5.16 45.33
CA PRO A 367 -21.46 5.26 44.60
C PRO A 367 -21.63 6.52 43.73
N SER A 368 -20.84 7.56 43.96
CA SER A 368 -20.94 8.83 43.21
C SER A 368 -20.04 8.89 41.99
N THR A 369 -19.12 7.93 41.83
CA THR A 369 -18.09 7.97 40.79
C THR A 369 -18.46 7.12 39.58
N VAL A 370 -18.32 7.69 38.37
CA VAL A 370 -18.36 6.94 37.11
C VAL A 370 -16.92 6.64 36.68
N PHE A 371 -16.48 5.40 36.87
CA PHE A 371 -15.13 4.98 36.52
C PHE A 371 -15.07 4.52 35.06
N GLN A 372 -14.01 4.88 34.36
CA GLN A 372 -13.74 4.38 33.02
C GLN A 372 -12.53 3.42 33.08
N ASP A 373 -12.78 2.15 32.81
CA ASP A 373 -11.78 1.09 32.76
C ASP A 373 -11.15 0.99 31.37
N LEU A 374 -9.84 1.22 31.33
CA LEU A 374 -9.02 1.22 30.13
C LEU A 374 -8.38 -0.15 29.84
N ARG A 375 -8.69 -1.20 30.61
CA ARG A 375 -8.14 -2.55 30.41
C ARG A 375 -8.25 -3.02 28.96
N GLY A 376 -9.38 -2.78 28.29
CA GLY A 376 -9.56 -3.18 26.90
C GLY A 376 -8.66 -2.41 25.93
N VAL A 377 -8.32 -1.16 26.23
CA VAL A 377 -7.34 -0.38 25.44
C VAL A 377 -5.97 -1.02 25.52
N TYR A 378 -5.55 -1.41 26.74
CA TYR A 378 -4.25 -2.06 26.97
C TYR A 378 -4.20 -3.50 26.45
N ALA A 379 -5.33 -4.21 26.47
CA ALA A 379 -5.43 -5.59 25.98
C ALA A 379 -5.48 -5.68 24.45
N THR A 380 -5.80 -4.58 23.75
CA THR A 380 -5.87 -4.56 22.28
C THR A 380 -4.48 -4.30 21.69
N PRO A 381 -3.87 -5.25 20.95
CA PRO A 381 -2.55 -5.07 20.37
C PRO A 381 -2.46 -3.82 19.50
N GLY A 382 -1.44 -2.99 19.72
CA GLY A 382 -1.18 -1.78 18.95
C GLY A 382 -2.01 -0.55 19.32
N LEU A 383 -3.18 -0.69 19.96
CA LEU A 383 -4.11 0.43 20.19
C LEU A 383 -3.51 1.55 21.06
N LEU A 384 -2.76 1.21 22.11
CA LEU A 384 -2.04 2.19 22.93
C LEU A 384 -0.92 2.90 22.15
N ALA A 385 -0.21 2.18 21.27
CA ALA A 385 0.84 2.76 20.45
C ALA A 385 0.27 3.72 19.40
N GLU A 386 -0.88 3.39 18.81
CA GLU A 386 -1.61 4.27 17.89
C GLU A 386 -2.10 5.54 18.60
N ALA A 387 -2.68 5.41 19.79
CA ALA A 387 -3.09 6.56 20.62
C ALA A 387 -1.91 7.47 20.96
N ALA A 388 -0.78 6.89 21.37
CA ALA A 388 0.43 7.64 21.66
C ALA A 388 1.02 8.34 20.44
N ALA A 389 1.00 7.69 19.27
CA ALA A 389 1.44 8.29 18.01
C ALA A 389 0.55 9.48 17.60
N ALA A 390 -0.78 9.38 17.83
CA ALA A 390 -1.70 10.48 17.58
C ALA A 390 -1.39 11.69 18.47
N VAL A 391 -1.20 11.49 19.78
CA VAL A 391 -0.80 12.57 20.71
C VAL A 391 0.55 13.18 20.30
N ALA A 392 1.56 12.35 20.01
CA ALA A 392 2.87 12.84 19.62
C ALA A 392 2.83 13.67 18.33
N ALA A 393 1.98 13.29 17.37
CA ALA A 393 1.78 14.04 16.13
C ALA A 393 1.07 15.38 16.37
N GLU A 394 0.08 15.42 17.26
CA GLU A 394 -0.67 16.64 17.58
C GLU A 394 0.18 17.71 18.25
N PHE A 395 1.20 17.32 19.02
CA PHE A 395 2.17 18.24 19.64
C PHE A 395 3.55 18.24 18.97
N ALA A 396 3.63 17.82 17.71
CA ALA A 396 4.92 17.74 17.00
C ALA A 396 5.65 19.08 16.98
N GLY A 397 6.82 19.14 17.65
CA GLY A 397 7.66 20.34 17.73
C GLY A 397 7.40 21.24 18.94
N ASP A 398 6.28 21.06 19.64
CA ASP A 398 5.83 21.96 20.71
C ASP A 398 6.37 21.62 22.10
N PHE A 399 6.83 20.37 22.31
CA PHE A 399 7.35 19.89 23.58
C PHE A 399 8.71 19.19 23.44
N ASP A 400 9.45 19.15 24.53
CA ASP A 400 10.71 18.43 24.66
C ASP A 400 10.72 17.43 25.82
N HIS A 401 9.74 17.48 26.74
CA HIS A 401 9.56 16.51 27.83
C HIS A 401 8.11 16.03 27.92
N VAL A 402 7.91 14.77 28.32
CA VAL A 402 6.58 14.22 28.66
C VAL A 402 6.50 14.07 30.17
N VAL A 403 5.46 14.64 30.79
CA VAL A 403 5.16 14.45 32.21
C VAL A 403 3.96 13.52 32.33
N ALA A 404 4.20 12.26 32.70
CA ALA A 404 3.14 11.29 32.91
C ALA A 404 2.57 11.40 34.33
N VAL A 405 1.25 11.53 34.41
CA VAL A 405 0.52 11.76 35.65
C VAL A 405 0.06 10.45 36.24
N GLU A 406 0.55 10.12 37.43
CA GLU A 406 0.13 8.96 38.23
C GLU A 406 0.23 7.58 37.57
N ALA A 407 0.04 6.54 38.38
CA ALA A 407 0.08 5.15 37.93
C ALA A 407 -0.86 4.86 36.74
N ARG A 408 -1.97 5.60 36.62
CA ARG A 408 -2.94 5.47 35.53
C ARG A 408 -2.50 6.14 34.23
N GLY A 409 -1.85 7.31 34.29
CA GLY A 409 -1.32 8.00 33.12
C GLY A 409 0.03 7.48 32.63
N PHE A 410 0.77 6.70 33.44
CA PHE A 410 2.07 6.13 33.05
C PHE A 410 2.05 5.31 31.75
N PRO A 411 1.07 4.43 31.48
CA PRO A 411 1.02 3.69 30.22
C PRO A 411 0.98 4.61 28.99
N LEU A 412 0.09 5.62 28.98
CA LEU A 412 -0.02 6.56 27.87
C LEU A 412 1.20 7.48 27.81
N GLY A 413 1.59 8.08 28.93
CA GLY A 413 2.73 9.00 28.97
C GLY A 413 4.04 8.34 28.54
N THR A 414 4.28 7.08 28.96
CA THR A 414 5.44 6.30 28.50
C THR A 414 5.38 6.03 27.00
N ALA A 415 4.21 5.63 26.49
CA ALA A 415 4.02 5.37 25.07
C ALA A 415 4.22 6.65 24.23
N VAL A 416 3.74 7.81 24.69
CA VAL A 416 3.94 9.12 24.03
C VAL A 416 5.42 9.51 24.04
N ALA A 417 6.11 9.35 25.17
CA ALA A 417 7.54 9.63 25.27
C ALA A 417 8.36 8.77 24.30
N LEU A 418 8.06 7.48 24.19
CA LEU A 418 8.68 6.58 23.22
C LEU A 418 8.38 6.96 21.78
N ALA A 419 7.11 7.26 21.46
CA ALA A 419 6.69 7.66 20.12
C ALA A 419 7.37 8.97 19.66
N ALA A 420 7.49 9.94 20.56
CA ALA A 420 8.10 11.25 20.30
C ALA A 420 9.63 11.28 20.50
N ARG A 421 10.21 10.21 21.05
CA ARG A 421 11.63 10.13 21.47
C ARG A 421 12.02 11.27 22.40
N ARG A 422 11.19 11.53 23.40
CA ARG A 422 11.40 12.57 24.42
C ARG A 422 11.63 11.94 25.81
N PRO A 423 12.35 12.62 26.72
CA PRO A 423 12.44 12.21 28.11
C PRO A 423 11.07 12.09 28.76
N LEU A 424 10.94 11.12 29.67
CA LEU A 424 9.76 10.87 30.48
C LEU A 424 10.02 11.31 31.92
N VAL A 425 9.12 12.09 32.46
CA VAL A 425 9.08 12.54 33.85
C VAL A 425 7.81 12.00 34.50
N LEU A 426 7.89 11.54 35.75
CA LEU A 426 6.76 10.97 36.47
C LEU A 426 6.26 11.92 37.57
N ALA A 427 5.01 12.35 37.48
CA ALA A 427 4.30 12.99 38.58
C ALA A 427 3.57 11.90 39.39
N ARG A 428 3.72 11.88 40.73
CA ARG A 428 3.21 10.79 41.58
C ARG A 428 2.56 11.29 42.86
N LYS A 429 1.77 10.42 43.51
CA LYS A 429 1.16 10.73 44.79
C LYS A 429 2.22 11.00 45.85
N ALA A 430 1.81 11.77 46.85
CA ALA A 430 2.62 12.09 48.00
C ALA A 430 3.36 10.86 48.57
N GLY A 431 4.68 10.99 48.73
CA GLY A 431 5.54 9.95 49.33
C GLY A 431 5.91 8.79 48.39
N ARG A 432 5.72 8.91 47.08
CA ARG A 432 6.07 7.87 46.09
C ARG A 432 7.31 8.19 45.25
N LEU A 433 7.86 9.40 45.37
CA LEU A 433 9.08 9.82 44.69
C LEU A 433 10.28 9.85 45.66
N PRO A 434 11.48 9.45 45.21
CA PRO A 434 12.69 9.59 46.02
C PRO A 434 13.22 11.04 45.98
N GLY A 435 13.97 11.43 47.00
CA GLY A 435 14.67 12.72 47.04
C GLY A 435 13.77 13.94 47.26
N PRO A 436 14.29 15.16 47.04
CA PRO A 436 13.53 16.39 47.23
C PRO A 436 12.40 16.56 46.22
N VAL A 437 11.18 16.78 46.72
CA VAL A 437 9.98 16.96 45.90
C VAL A 437 9.35 18.34 46.07
N ALA A 438 8.57 18.73 45.08
CA ALA A 438 7.57 19.80 45.16
C ALA A 438 6.18 19.14 45.11
N SER A 439 5.24 19.65 45.90
CA SER A 439 3.92 19.05 46.08
C SER A 439 2.84 20.08 45.80
N ALA A 440 1.77 19.67 45.12
CA ALA A 440 0.61 20.50 44.82
C ALA A 440 -0.67 19.74 45.16
N GLY A 441 -1.54 20.38 45.94
CA GLY A 441 -2.87 19.86 46.25
C GLY A 441 -3.86 20.14 45.13
N TYR A 442 -4.82 19.25 44.93
CA TYR A 442 -5.97 19.49 44.06
C TYR A 442 -7.24 18.91 44.66
N ASP A 443 -8.36 19.58 44.37
CA ASP A 443 -9.69 19.13 44.78
C ASP A 443 -10.29 18.24 43.70
N LEU A 444 -10.64 17.02 44.09
CA LEU A 444 -11.63 16.16 43.42
C LEU A 444 -13.03 16.53 43.94
N GLU A 445 -14.09 16.11 43.24
CA GLU A 445 -15.50 16.41 43.56
C GLU A 445 -15.84 16.29 45.06
N TYR A 446 -15.21 15.37 45.80
CA TYR A 446 -15.44 15.18 47.25
C TYR A 446 -14.17 14.89 48.09
N ARG A 447 -12.94 15.05 47.55
CA ARG A 447 -11.67 14.76 48.26
C ARG A 447 -10.53 15.64 47.77
N SER A 448 -9.65 16.11 48.67
CA SER A 448 -8.36 16.68 48.27
C SER A 448 -7.31 15.57 48.18
N ASP A 449 -6.49 15.58 47.13
CA ASP A 449 -5.33 14.68 46.96
C ASP A 449 -4.09 15.52 46.62
N THR A 450 -2.89 14.93 46.72
CA THR A 450 -1.62 15.63 46.51
C THR A 450 -0.76 14.89 45.49
N VAL A 451 -0.34 15.64 44.47
CA VAL A 451 0.63 15.18 43.47
C VAL A 451 1.99 15.83 43.72
N GLU A 452 3.04 15.09 43.43
CA GLU A 452 4.44 15.47 43.63
C GLU A 452 5.26 15.30 42.36
N LEU A 453 6.30 16.11 42.26
CA LEU A 453 7.32 16.09 41.21
C LEU A 453 8.69 16.29 41.86
N GLN A 454 9.72 15.56 41.45
CA GLN A 454 11.09 15.81 41.96
C GLN A 454 11.54 17.20 41.52
N ARG A 455 12.23 17.95 42.40
CA ARG A 455 12.54 19.38 42.16
C ARG A 455 13.47 19.64 40.98
N ASP A 456 14.22 18.62 40.56
CA ASP A 456 15.17 18.61 39.45
C ASP A 456 14.65 17.83 38.23
N ALA A 457 13.36 17.50 38.21
CA ALA A 457 12.75 16.69 37.17
C ALA A 457 12.72 17.37 35.80
N LEU A 458 12.62 18.70 35.77
CA LEU A 458 12.58 19.50 34.55
C LEU A 458 13.62 20.63 34.61
N PRO A 459 14.44 20.81 33.55
CA PRO A 459 15.32 21.96 33.48
C PRO A 459 14.50 23.25 33.25
N PRO A 460 14.94 24.40 33.78
CA PRO A 460 14.32 25.69 33.47
C PRO A 460 14.27 25.93 31.95
N GLY A 461 13.13 26.41 31.46
CA GLY A 461 12.88 26.62 30.03
C GLY A 461 12.42 25.38 29.25
N ALA A 462 12.33 24.20 29.88
CA ALA A 462 11.74 23.02 29.24
C ALA A 462 10.29 23.25 28.83
N ARG A 463 9.82 22.51 27.82
CA ARG A 463 8.43 22.50 27.35
C ARG A 463 7.82 21.14 27.61
N ALA A 464 6.98 21.07 28.62
CA ALA A 464 6.39 19.83 29.11
C ALA A 464 5.00 19.59 28.50
N LEU A 465 4.82 18.44 27.87
CA LEU A 465 3.50 17.89 27.56
C LEU A 465 3.04 17.03 28.74
N ILE A 466 1.94 17.41 29.38
CA ILE A 466 1.42 16.68 30.54
C ILE A 466 0.39 15.67 30.05
N VAL A 467 0.59 14.40 30.39
CA VAL A 467 -0.17 13.26 29.86
C VAL A 467 -0.79 12.45 30.99
N ASP A 468 -2.09 12.26 30.94
CA ASP A 468 -2.84 11.37 31.84
C ASP A 468 -3.73 10.44 31.02
N ASP A 469 -4.38 9.46 31.66
CA ASP A 469 -5.26 8.54 30.96
C ASP A 469 -6.62 9.16 30.63
N ILE A 470 -7.19 9.94 31.56
CA ILE A 470 -8.53 10.54 31.46
C ILE A 470 -8.56 11.96 31.99
N LEU A 471 -9.23 12.85 31.25
CA LEU A 471 -9.57 14.19 31.71
C LEU A 471 -10.92 14.20 32.45
N ALA A 472 -10.88 14.34 33.78
CA ALA A 472 -12.06 14.56 34.61
C ALA A 472 -12.32 16.07 34.81
N THR A 473 -12.20 16.57 36.04
CA THR A 473 -12.40 18.00 36.39
C THR A 473 -11.23 18.91 35.98
N GLY A 474 -10.14 18.35 35.45
CA GLY A 474 -8.89 19.07 35.16
C GLY A 474 -8.01 19.38 36.39
N GLY A 475 -8.45 19.03 37.61
CA GLY A 475 -7.73 19.36 38.86
C GLY A 475 -6.30 18.80 38.91
N THR A 476 -6.13 17.52 38.59
CA THR A 476 -4.81 16.86 38.60
C THR A 476 -3.87 17.46 37.56
N PHE A 477 -4.35 17.68 36.33
CA PHE A 477 -3.60 18.37 35.28
C PHE A 477 -3.17 19.78 35.73
N GLY A 478 -4.07 20.54 36.35
CA GLY A 478 -3.77 21.88 36.87
C GLY A 478 -2.71 21.88 37.98
N ALA A 479 -2.77 20.93 38.91
CA ALA A 479 -1.75 20.81 39.95
C ALA A 479 -0.38 20.43 39.38
N VAL A 480 -0.32 19.48 38.44
CA VAL A 480 0.93 19.12 37.77
C VAL A 480 1.47 20.30 36.94
N ALA A 481 0.61 21.05 36.26
CA ALA A 481 0.99 22.27 35.56
C ALA A 481 1.62 23.32 36.50
N GLY A 482 1.07 23.48 37.71
CA GLY A 482 1.66 24.33 38.75
C GLY A 482 3.06 23.86 39.18
N LEU A 483 3.27 22.55 39.32
CA LEU A 483 4.58 21.98 39.65
C LEU A 483 5.60 22.17 38.51
N VAL A 484 5.18 21.98 37.26
CA VAL A 484 6.00 22.23 36.07
C VAL A 484 6.42 23.71 36.02
N ALA A 485 5.46 24.63 36.18
CA ALA A 485 5.74 26.06 36.20
C ALA A 485 6.66 26.47 37.36
N GLY A 486 6.49 25.85 38.53
CA GLY A 486 7.34 26.07 39.71
C GLY A 486 8.81 25.68 39.52
N GLN A 487 9.13 24.83 38.52
CA GLN A 487 10.50 24.49 38.13
C GLN A 487 11.05 25.41 37.02
N GLY A 488 10.28 26.42 36.60
CA GLY A 488 10.65 27.33 35.52
C GLY A 488 10.46 26.72 34.12
N ALA A 489 9.69 25.63 33.99
CA ALA A 489 9.32 25.03 32.71
C ALA A 489 7.95 25.55 32.21
N ALA A 490 7.74 25.52 30.90
CA ALA A 490 6.48 25.88 30.25
C ALA A 490 5.62 24.64 30.00
N VAL A 491 4.29 24.79 30.11
CA VAL A 491 3.34 23.74 29.74
C VAL A 491 3.02 23.87 28.25
N ALA A 492 3.45 22.89 27.45
CA ALA A 492 3.15 22.81 26.02
C ALA A 492 1.68 22.43 25.75
N GLY A 493 1.07 21.71 26.69
CA GLY A 493 -0.34 21.39 26.72
C GLY A 493 -0.63 20.11 27.48
N PHE A 494 -1.83 19.59 27.30
CA PHE A 494 -2.38 18.44 28.01
C PHE A 494 -2.87 17.38 27.02
N ALA A 495 -2.68 16.10 27.34
CA ALA A 495 -3.22 15.01 26.54
C ALA A 495 -3.83 13.91 27.41
N ALA A 496 -4.97 13.38 26.96
CA ALA A 496 -5.62 12.21 27.54
C ALA A 496 -6.28 11.33 26.47
N LEU A 497 -6.62 10.08 26.80
CA LEU A 497 -7.40 9.24 25.87
C LEU A 497 -8.83 9.76 25.72
N LEU A 498 -9.44 10.15 26.83
CA LEU A 498 -10.87 10.47 26.94
C LEU A 498 -11.08 11.63 27.93
N ALA A 499 -12.23 12.29 27.83
CA ALA A 499 -12.74 13.17 28.87
C ALA A 499 -14.04 12.60 29.47
N ILE A 500 -14.28 12.85 30.76
CA ILE A 500 -15.56 12.54 31.40
C ILE A 500 -16.57 13.63 31.01
N PRO A 501 -17.68 13.29 30.32
CA PRO A 501 -18.70 14.26 29.96
C PRO A 501 -19.27 14.99 31.17
N GLY A 502 -19.49 16.30 31.04
CA GLY A 502 -20.15 17.12 32.07
C GLY A 502 -19.24 17.68 33.18
N LEU A 503 -17.94 17.36 33.19
CA LEU A 503 -17.01 17.82 34.24
C LEU A 503 -16.16 19.06 33.86
N ALA A 504 -16.42 19.68 32.71
CA ALA A 504 -15.79 20.94 32.24
C ALA A 504 -14.24 20.99 32.33
N GLY A 505 -13.56 19.84 32.33
CA GLY A 505 -12.12 19.78 32.60
C GLY A 505 -11.27 20.54 31.58
N ALA A 506 -11.62 20.48 30.30
CA ALA A 506 -10.89 21.19 29.25
C ALA A 506 -11.04 22.71 29.39
N GLU A 507 -12.22 23.19 29.77
CA GLU A 507 -12.50 24.62 30.00
C GLU A 507 -11.67 25.16 31.17
N ARG A 508 -11.49 24.36 32.23
CA ARG A 508 -10.66 24.73 33.38
C ARG A 508 -9.17 24.86 33.05
N LEU A 509 -8.71 24.16 32.00
CA LEU A 509 -7.31 24.19 31.56
C LEU A 509 -7.04 25.28 30.51
N ALA A 510 -8.07 26.03 30.08
CA ALA A 510 -7.89 27.15 29.16
C ALA A 510 -6.98 28.24 29.79
N PRO A 511 -6.13 28.91 28.99
CA PRO A 511 -6.05 28.86 27.53
C PRO A 511 -5.12 27.76 26.96
N ALA A 512 -4.65 26.81 27.77
CA ALA A 512 -3.73 25.78 27.30
C ALA A 512 -4.42 24.78 26.34
N ARG A 513 -3.65 24.23 25.40
CA ARG A 513 -4.13 23.23 24.45
C ARG A 513 -4.39 21.89 25.14
N VAL A 514 -5.53 21.28 24.86
CA VAL A 514 -5.93 19.96 25.37
C VAL A 514 -6.24 19.03 24.19
N ALA A 515 -5.55 17.90 24.12
CA ALA A 515 -5.76 16.85 23.13
C ALA A 515 -6.50 15.67 23.75
N LEU A 516 -7.58 15.23 23.09
CA LEU A 516 -8.33 14.04 23.49
C LEU A 516 -8.34 13.04 22.32
N VAL A 517 -7.64 11.91 22.47
CA VAL A 517 -7.51 10.91 21.38
C VAL A 517 -8.87 10.38 20.93
N ALA A 518 -9.82 10.26 21.86
CA ALA A 518 -11.19 9.82 21.61
C ALA A 518 -12.24 10.82 22.11
N GLY A 519 -11.91 12.13 22.07
CA GLY A 519 -12.85 13.21 22.39
C GLY A 519 -14.11 13.16 21.51
N SER A 520 -15.26 13.59 22.04
CA SER A 520 -16.43 13.88 21.21
C SER A 520 -16.05 14.99 20.23
N GLY A 521 -15.96 14.64 18.94
CA GLY A 521 -15.75 15.62 17.89
C GLY A 521 -16.87 16.66 17.94
N ALA A 522 -16.48 17.92 17.72
CA ALA A 522 -17.42 18.96 17.33
C ALA A 522 -18.08 18.61 15.99
#